data_AF-A0A1C8ZRF1-F1
#
_entry.id   AF-A0A1C8ZRF1-F1
#
_cell.length_a   1.000
_cell.length_b   1.000
_cell.length_c   1.000
_cell.angle_alpha   90.00
_cell.angle_beta   90.00
_cell.angle_gamma   90.00
#
_symmetry.space_group_name_H-M   'P 1'
#
loop_
_entity.id
_entity.type
_entity.pdbx_description
1 polymer ?
#
loop_
_entity_poly.entity_id
_entity_poly.type
_entity_poly.pdbx_seq_one_letter_code
_entity_poly.pdbx_strand_id
1 'polypeptide(L)'
;MEELSINDVKLVGKYVAIRGDEILGFSEDKGKLIEEMKRKGVDILSYSIVYIPARIRFEYINFYGNKVPIIDVKILCNRDNEMYNVKALLSPFFKNFVDRSLAEECYLKNKIHLSIGVVEREVEADIVDLSGYEFPILPELIISYTLFKNVCFYSEFVEITI
;
A
#
# COMPACT_ATOMS: atom_id res chain seq x y z
N MET A 1 -24.34 2.67 -20.41
CA MET A 1 -23.54 1.55 -19.86
C MET A 1 -23.33 1.87 -18.41
N GLU A 2 -24.05 1.19 -17.52
CA GLU A 2 -23.79 1.30 -16.08
C GLU A 2 -22.46 0.62 -15.79
N GLU A 3 -21.57 1.36 -15.13
CA GLU A 3 -20.24 0.88 -14.76
C GLU A 3 -20.39 0.02 -13.51
N LEU A 4 -19.94 -1.24 -13.56
CA LEU A 4 -19.97 -2.14 -12.41
C LEU A 4 -19.04 -1.59 -11.31
N SER A 5 -19.60 -0.89 -10.33
CA SER A 5 -18.84 -0.33 -9.21
C SER A 5 -18.67 -1.38 -8.12
N ILE A 6 -17.48 -2.00 -8.07
CA ILE A 6 -17.13 -2.93 -7.00
C ILE A 6 -16.52 -2.14 -5.84
N ASN A 7 -17.35 -1.81 -4.83
CA ASN A 7 -16.93 -1.13 -3.60
C ASN A 7 -16.79 -2.07 -2.38
N ASP A 8 -16.74 -3.39 -2.60
CA ASP A 8 -16.55 -4.35 -1.51
C ASP A 8 -15.06 -4.48 -1.16
N VAL A 9 -14.70 -4.00 0.03
CA VAL A 9 -13.34 -4.06 0.60
C VAL A 9 -12.77 -5.49 0.60
N LYS A 10 -13.62 -6.53 0.67
CA LYS A 10 -13.17 -7.93 0.68
C LYS A 10 -12.58 -8.40 -0.65
N LEU A 11 -12.86 -7.69 -1.75
CA LEU A 11 -12.42 -8.03 -3.10
C LEU A 11 -11.13 -7.31 -3.49
N VAL A 12 -10.78 -6.27 -2.73
CA VAL A 12 -9.59 -5.47 -2.94
C VAL A 12 -8.32 -6.34 -2.82
N GLY A 13 -7.41 -6.19 -3.78
CA GLY A 13 -6.18 -6.98 -3.89
C GLY A 13 -6.38 -8.39 -4.48
N LYS A 14 -7.57 -8.72 -4.99
CA LYS A 14 -7.91 -10.08 -5.46
C LYS A 14 -8.28 -10.12 -6.94
N TYR A 15 -8.08 -11.28 -7.54
CA TYR A 15 -8.71 -11.67 -8.79
C TYR A 15 -10.16 -12.04 -8.50
N VAL A 16 -11.09 -11.57 -9.33
CA VAL A 16 -12.53 -11.78 -9.20
C VAL A 16 -13.06 -12.35 -10.51
N ALA A 17 -13.78 -13.47 -10.42
CA ALA A 17 -14.45 -14.09 -11.55
C ALA A 17 -15.85 -13.49 -11.67
N ILE A 18 -16.15 -12.89 -12.83
CA ILE A 18 -17.38 -12.12 -13.07
C ILE A 18 -18.08 -12.65 -14.33
N ARG A 19 -19.39 -12.84 -14.25
CA ARG A 19 -20.25 -13.15 -15.39
C ARG A 19 -21.43 -12.19 -15.41
N GLY A 20 -21.44 -11.27 -16.37
CA GLY A 20 -22.40 -10.15 -16.34
C GLY A 20 -22.19 -9.33 -15.07
N ASP A 21 -23.23 -9.22 -14.24
CA ASP A 21 -23.19 -8.52 -12.94
C ASP A 21 -22.95 -9.46 -11.74
N GLU A 22 -22.78 -10.76 -11.99
CA GLU A 22 -22.60 -11.78 -10.95
C GLU A 22 -21.12 -12.01 -10.62
N ILE A 23 -20.79 -12.00 -9.33
CA ILE A 23 -19.48 -12.42 -8.80
C ILE A 23 -19.53 -13.92 -8.47
N LEU A 24 -18.75 -14.72 -9.20
CA LEU A 24 -18.72 -16.18 -9.07
C LEU A 24 -17.73 -16.68 -7.99
N GLY A 25 -16.72 -15.85 -7.70
CA GLY A 25 -15.68 -16.13 -6.72
C GLY A 25 -14.52 -15.14 -6.80
N PHE A 26 -13.62 -15.21 -5.83
CA PHE A 26 -12.43 -14.37 -5.77
C PHE A 26 -11.26 -15.09 -5.10
N SER A 27 -10.04 -14.74 -5.49
CA SER A 27 -8.82 -15.28 -4.89
C SER A 27 -7.65 -14.30 -5.03
N GLU A 28 -6.69 -14.35 -4.11
CA GLU A 28 -5.42 -13.61 -4.23
C GLU A 28 -4.56 -14.15 -5.39
N ASP A 29 -4.76 -15.42 -5.76
CA ASP A 29 -4.04 -16.07 -6.86
C ASP A 29 -4.98 -16.40 -8.03
N LYS A 30 -4.61 -15.94 -9.23
CA LYS A 30 -5.41 -16.15 -10.45
C LYS A 30 -5.57 -17.64 -10.79
N GLY A 31 -4.53 -18.45 -10.59
CA GLY A 31 -4.56 -19.88 -10.87
C GLY A 31 -5.53 -20.63 -9.96
N LYS A 32 -5.47 -20.35 -8.66
CA LYS A 32 -6.41 -20.88 -7.65
C LYS A 32 -7.85 -20.52 -7.98
N LEU A 33 -8.11 -19.28 -8.40
CA LEU A 33 -9.45 -18.87 -8.82
C LEU A 33 -9.94 -19.69 -10.03
N ILE A 34 -9.10 -19.88 -11.03
CA ILE A 34 -9.43 -20.68 -12.23
C ILE A 34 -9.73 -22.13 -11.84
N GLU A 35 -8.94 -22.73 -10.94
CA GLU A 35 -9.19 -24.08 -10.43
C GLU A 35 -10.50 -24.17 -9.67
N GLU A 36 -10.83 -23.18 -8.84
CA GLU A 36 -12.09 -23.13 -8.11
C GLU A 36 -13.28 -23.06 -9.07
N MET A 37 -13.20 -22.23 -10.12
CA MET A 37 -14.25 -22.14 -11.15
C MET A 37 -14.43 -23.47 -11.88
N LYS A 38 -13.33 -24.17 -12.21
CA LYS A 38 -13.39 -25.52 -12.78
C LYS A 38 -14.07 -26.51 -11.85
N ARG A 39 -13.73 -26.50 -10.54
CA ARG A 39 -14.37 -27.38 -9.54
C ARG A 39 -15.87 -27.09 -9.37
N LYS A 40 -16.28 -25.83 -9.53
CA LYS A 40 -17.69 -25.41 -9.54
C LYS A 40 -18.42 -25.76 -10.85
N GLY A 41 -17.76 -26.38 -11.83
CA GLY A 41 -18.35 -26.72 -13.13
C GLY A 41 -18.59 -25.51 -14.03
N VAL A 42 -17.90 -24.39 -13.78
CA VAL A 42 -18.04 -23.17 -14.56
C VAL A 42 -17.06 -23.17 -15.74
N ASP A 43 -17.60 -23.03 -16.96
CA ASP A 43 -16.80 -22.96 -18.18
C ASP A 43 -15.96 -21.67 -18.26
N ILE A 44 -14.71 -21.78 -18.72
CA ILE A 44 -13.77 -20.64 -18.73
C ILE A 44 -14.17 -19.52 -19.70
N LEU A 45 -14.93 -19.82 -20.75
CA LEU A 45 -15.40 -18.82 -21.71
C LEU A 45 -16.66 -18.09 -21.22
N SER A 46 -17.27 -18.60 -20.14
CA SER A 46 -18.52 -18.06 -19.58
C SER A 46 -18.31 -16.97 -18.54
N TYR A 47 -17.06 -16.61 -18.20
CA TYR A 47 -16.76 -15.55 -17.25
C TYR A 47 -15.48 -14.81 -17.61
N SER A 48 -15.34 -13.60 -17.08
CA SER A 48 -14.12 -12.80 -17.14
C SER A 48 -13.43 -12.80 -15.78
N ILE A 49 -12.10 -12.71 -15.77
CA ILE A 49 -11.34 -12.48 -14.54
C ILE A 49 -10.83 -11.06 -14.54
N VAL A 50 -11.21 -10.30 -13.51
CA VAL A 50 -10.74 -8.93 -13.30
C VAL A 50 -9.90 -8.91 -12.03
N TYR A 51 -8.76 -8.22 -12.07
CA TYR A 51 -8.01 -7.94 -10.84
C TYR A 51 -8.52 -6.63 -10.25
N ILE A 52 -8.93 -6.66 -8.98
CA ILE A 52 -9.36 -5.48 -8.25
C ILE A 52 -8.14 -4.95 -7.47
N PRO A 53 -7.47 -3.89 -7.96
CA PRO A 53 -6.28 -3.38 -7.30
C PRO A 53 -6.57 -2.87 -5.90
N ALA A 54 -5.61 -3.04 -4.99
CA ALA A 54 -5.62 -2.33 -3.72
C ALA A 54 -5.31 -0.86 -3.98
N ARG A 55 -6.34 -0.01 -3.93
CA ARG A 55 -6.17 1.44 -4.00
C ARG A 55 -6.27 2.01 -2.60
N ILE A 56 -5.19 2.63 -2.14
CA ILE A 56 -5.21 3.37 -0.89
C ILE A 56 -5.08 4.85 -1.22
N ARG A 57 -6.02 5.62 -0.70
CA ARG A 57 -6.05 7.07 -0.85
C ARG A 57 -5.54 7.70 0.42
N PHE A 58 -4.64 8.64 0.25
CA PHE A 58 -4.05 9.43 1.32
C PHE A 58 -4.24 10.91 0.99
N GLU A 59 -4.68 11.68 1.97
CA GLU A 59 -4.81 13.13 1.82
C GLU A 59 -3.42 13.78 1.89
N TYR A 60 -3.29 14.93 1.23
CA TYR A 60 -2.13 15.78 1.46
C TYR A 60 -2.26 16.49 2.79
N ILE A 61 -1.13 16.70 3.46
CA ILE A 61 -1.04 17.76 4.46
C ILE A 61 -0.68 19.08 3.76
N ASN A 62 -1.27 20.18 4.22
CA ASN A 62 -0.88 21.51 3.78
C ASN A 62 0.16 22.08 4.75
N PHE A 63 1.33 22.44 4.22
CA PHE A 63 2.40 23.04 5.00
C PHE A 63 3.00 24.25 4.29
N TYR A 64 2.85 25.43 4.90
CA TYR A 64 3.22 26.72 4.33
C TYR A 64 2.79 26.89 2.85
N GLY A 65 1.59 26.41 2.50
CA GLY A 65 1.05 26.52 1.15
C GLY A 65 1.48 25.41 0.18
N ASN A 66 2.31 24.45 0.61
CA ASN A 66 2.71 23.30 -0.17
C ASN A 66 1.92 22.05 0.24
N LYS A 67 1.43 21.29 -0.75
CA LYS A 67 0.78 19.99 -0.53
C LYS A 67 1.85 18.90 -0.45
N VAL A 68 1.92 18.20 0.67
CA VAL A 68 2.91 17.14 0.90
C VAL A 68 2.22 15.81 1.21
N PRO A 69 2.55 14.73 0.48
CA PRO A 69 1.90 13.43 0.69
C PRO A 69 2.48 12.74 1.92
N ILE A 70 1.63 12.60 2.94
CA ILE A 70 1.93 11.82 4.13
C ILE A 70 1.01 10.61 4.16
N ILE A 71 1.60 9.47 4.47
CA ILE A 71 0.89 8.20 4.54
C ILE A 71 1.07 7.57 5.92
N ASP A 72 0.00 6.95 6.40
CA ASP A 72 0.08 6.06 7.56
C ASP A 72 0.62 4.71 7.12
N VAL A 73 1.72 4.29 7.72
CA VAL A 73 2.30 2.96 7.50
C VAL A 73 2.48 2.28 8.84
N LYS A 74 2.50 0.96 8.83
CA LYS A 74 2.92 0.18 9.98
C LYS A 74 4.30 -0.38 9.75
N ILE A 75 5.13 -0.40 10.77
CA ILE A 75 6.42 -1.10 10.73
C ILE A 75 6.49 -2.17 11.81
N LEU A 76 7.19 -3.27 11.51
CA LEU A 76 7.48 -4.30 12.50
C LEU A 76 8.64 -3.83 13.38
N CYS A 77 8.36 -3.65 14.66
CA CYS A 77 9.32 -3.27 15.67
C CYS A 77 10.02 -4.54 16.19
N ASN A 78 11.35 -4.62 16.07
CA ASN A 78 12.08 -5.84 16.42
C ASN A 78 12.15 -6.07 17.95
N ARG A 79 11.87 -5.04 18.74
CA ARG A 79 11.91 -5.08 20.21
C ARG A 79 10.92 -6.08 20.80
N ASP A 80 9.69 -6.05 20.30
CA ASP A 80 8.53 -6.81 20.79
C ASP A 80 7.85 -7.63 19.69
N ASN A 81 8.32 -7.50 18.44
CA ASN A 81 7.74 -8.14 17.27
C ASN A 81 6.28 -7.70 17.02
N GLU A 82 5.96 -6.45 17.38
CA GLU A 82 4.65 -5.83 17.14
C GLU A 82 4.69 -4.80 16.00
N MET A 83 3.50 -4.51 15.45
CA MET A 83 3.34 -3.56 14.35
C MET A 83 2.97 -2.17 14.88
N TYR A 84 3.82 -1.18 14.61
CA TYR A 84 3.66 0.20 15.07
C TYR A 84 3.24 1.12 13.94
N ASN A 85 2.22 1.95 14.17
CA ASN A 85 1.81 2.96 13.20
C ASN A 85 2.78 4.14 13.26
N VAL A 86 3.30 4.53 12.10
CA VAL A 86 4.22 5.64 11.95
C VAL A 86 3.82 6.48 10.74
N LYS A 87 4.14 7.77 10.80
CA LYS A 87 3.88 8.70 9.69
C LYS A 87 5.07 8.69 8.73
N ALA A 88 4.80 8.36 7.48
CA ALA A 88 5.80 8.37 6.42
C ALA A 88 5.54 9.48 5.40
N LEU A 89 6.60 10.13 4.94
CA LEU A 89 6.55 11.05 3.81
C LEU A 89 6.86 10.30 2.51
N LEU A 90 6.02 10.47 1.49
CA LEU A 90 6.26 9.95 0.14
C LEU A 90 7.14 10.91 -0.65
N SER A 91 8.33 10.47 -1.04
CA SER A 91 9.27 11.31 -1.78
C SER A 91 9.48 10.85 -3.23
N PRO A 92 9.61 11.79 -4.18
CA PRO A 92 10.10 11.54 -5.53
C PRO A 92 11.61 11.34 -5.65
N PHE A 93 12.37 11.85 -4.69
CA PHE A 93 13.79 12.17 -4.89
C PHE A 93 14.73 11.43 -3.95
N PHE A 94 14.21 10.63 -3.01
CA PHE A 94 14.99 10.04 -1.92
C PHE A 94 15.11 8.52 -1.99
N LYS A 95 16.20 8.01 -1.42
CA LYS A 95 16.27 6.65 -0.86
C LYS A 95 15.31 6.54 0.34
N ASN A 96 15.03 5.32 0.79
CA ASN A 96 14.20 5.16 1.99
C ASN A 96 15.03 5.51 3.23
N PHE A 97 14.41 6.20 4.18
CA PHE A 97 15.04 6.62 5.42
C PHE A 97 14.17 6.29 6.63
N VAL A 98 14.83 5.97 7.73
CA VAL A 98 14.22 5.80 9.07
C VAL A 98 14.86 6.82 10.00
N ASP A 99 14.03 7.52 10.78
CA ASP A 99 14.55 8.39 11.84
C ASP A 99 15.34 7.58 12.87
N ARG A 100 16.49 8.11 13.29
CA ARG A 100 17.36 7.46 14.27
C ARG A 100 16.63 7.15 15.58
N SER A 101 15.78 8.05 16.07
CA SER A 101 15.06 7.86 17.34
C SER A 101 14.13 6.65 17.25
N LEU A 102 13.36 6.56 16.16
CA LEU A 102 12.49 5.42 15.91
C LEU A 102 13.30 4.13 15.74
N ALA A 103 14.41 4.17 15.02
CA ALA A 103 15.25 3.01 14.81
C ALA A 103 15.83 2.45 16.12
N GLU A 104 16.22 3.33 17.04
CA GLU A 104 16.71 2.96 18.38
C GLU A 104 15.57 2.39 19.24
N GLU A 105 14.40 3.04 19.26
CA GLU A 105 13.23 2.57 20.02
C GLU A 105 12.76 1.18 19.56
N CYS A 106 12.77 0.96 18.24
CA CYS A 106 12.29 -0.27 17.64
C CYS A 106 13.36 -1.30 17.30
N TYR A 107 14.62 -1.05 17.66
CA TYR A 107 15.75 -1.94 17.35
C TYR A 107 15.81 -2.28 15.85
N LEU A 108 15.49 -1.30 15.00
CA LEU A 108 15.48 -1.45 13.56
C LEU A 108 16.91 -1.48 13.02
N LYS A 109 17.09 -2.21 11.92
CA LYS A 109 18.32 -2.22 11.13
C LYS A 109 18.04 -1.57 9.78
N ASN A 110 18.96 -1.73 8.83
CA ASN A 110 18.81 -1.24 7.46
C ASN A 110 17.66 -1.89 6.69
N LYS A 111 17.11 -3.02 7.15
CA LYS A 111 15.93 -3.66 6.56
C LYS A 111 14.76 -3.53 7.51
N ILE A 112 13.69 -2.94 7.02
CA ILE A 112 12.43 -2.76 7.76
C ILE A 112 11.31 -3.53 7.07
N HIS A 113 10.46 -4.18 7.85
CA HIS A 113 9.21 -4.75 7.37
C HIS A 113 8.12 -3.71 7.54
N LEU A 114 7.53 -3.28 6.42
CA LEU A 114 6.49 -2.26 6.40
C LEU A 114 5.17 -2.81 5.85
N SER A 115 4.07 -2.29 6.37
CA SER A 115 2.72 -2.59 5.95
C SER A 115 1.97 -1.31 5.62
N ILE A 116 1.36 -1.27 4.43
CA ILE A 116 0.58 -0.13 3.95
C ILE A 116 -0.78 -0.69 3.51
N GLY A 117 -1.78 -0.47 4.35
CA GLY A 117 -3.08 -1.15 4.26
C GLY A 117 -2.93 -2.66 4.40
N VAL A 118 -3.19 -3.39 3.31
CA VAL A 118 -3.14 -4.87 3.28
C VAL A 118 -1.83 -5.42 2.70
N VAL A 119 -0.93 -4.55 2.25
CA VAL A 119 0.31 -4.99 1.60
C VAL A 119 1.49 -4.85 2.54
N GLU A 120 2.24 -5.93 2.67
CA GLU A 120 3.46 -6.02 3.44
C GLU A 120 4.69 -6.13 2.53
N ARG A 121 5.77 -5.43 2.87
CA ARG A 121 7.03 -5.42 2.10
C ARG A 121 8.23 -5.27 3.02
N GLU A 122 9.32 -5.96 2.69
CA GLU A 122 10.63 -5.66 3.25
C GLU A 122 11.31 -4.59 2.40
N VAL A 123 11.85 -3.56 3.05
CA VAL A 123 12.45 -2.40 2.39
C VAL A 123 13.78 -2.08 3.03
N GLU A 124 14.78 -1.84 2.19
CA GLU A 124 16.06 -1.32 2.63
C GLU A 124 15.96 0.20 2.82
N ALA A 125 16.32 0.67 4.01
CA ALA A 125 16.28 2.05 4.43
C ALA A 125 17.51 2.43 5.26
N ASP A 126 18.07 3.60 4.96
CA ASP A 126 19.21 4.14 5.69
C ASP A 126 18.71 4.80 7.00
N ILE A 127 19.41 4.56 8.11
CA ILE A 127 19.09 5.19 9.40
C ILE A 127 19.77 6.56 9.45
N VAL A 128 18.99 7.62 9.57
CA VAL A 128 19.46 9.00 9.53
C VAL A 128 18.81 9.83 10.63
N ASP A 129 19.43 10.95 10.98
CA ASP A 129 18.82 11.92 11.87
C ASP A 129 17.91 12.84 11.07
N LEU A 130 16.58 12.62 11.15
CA LEU A 130 15.64 13.45 10.40
C LEU A 130 15.39 14.79 11.09
N SER A 131 15.76 14.94 12.37
CA SER A 131 15.55 16.19 13.12
C SER A 131 16.35 17.38 12.57
N GLY A 132 17.44 17.10 11.86
CA GLY A 132 18.28 18.11 11.19
C GLY A 132 17.70 18.64 9.88
N TYR A 133 16.58 18.12 9.40
CA TYR A 133 15.94 18.55 8.16
C TYR A 133 14.71 19.40 8.47
N GLU A 134 14.51 20.46 7.69
CA GLU A 134 13.30 21.28 7.78
C GLU A 134 12.13 20.59 7.05
N PHE A 135 11.51 19.63 7.73
CA PHE A 135 10.31 18.98 7.23
C PHE A 135 9.02 19.67 7.70
N PRO A 136 7.95 19.59 6.88
CA PRO A 136 6.59 19.97 7.23
C PRO A 136 6.08 19.48 8.58
N ILE A 137 6.32 18.20 8.80
CA ILE A 137 6.09 17.44 10.00
C ILE A 137 7.32 16.56 10.03
N LEU A 138 8.00 16.46 11.16
CA LEU A 138 9.14 15.56 11.30
C LEU A 138 8.64 14.13 11.05
N PRO A 139 8.93 13.53 9.89
CA PRO A 139 8.40 12.22 9.59
C PRO A 139 9.32 11.19 10.26
N GLU A 140 8.74 10.10 10.72
CA GLU A 140 9.53 8.99 11.28
C GLU A 140 10.14 8.14 10.16
N LEU A 141 9.53 8.21 8.96
CA LEU A 141 9.97 7.52 7.76
C LEU A 141 9.91 8.43 6.54
N ILE A 142 10.86 8.26 5.63
CA ILE A 142 10.77 8.78 4.26
C ILE A 142 10.82 7.58 3.33
N ILE A 143 9.80 7.46 2.49
CA ILE A 143 9.63 6.30 1.62
C ILE A 143 9.61 6.78 0.17
N SER A 144 10.44 6.15 -0.67
CA SER A 144 10.40 6.40 -2.11
C SER A 144 9.08 5.91 -2.68
N TYR A 145 8.41 6.73 -3.50
CA TYR A 145 7.22 6.25 -4.21
C TYR A 145 7.52 5.10 -5.19
N THR A 146 8.80 4.90 -5.55
CA THR A 146 9.21 3.84 -6.50
C THR A 146 9.05 2.44 -5.93
N LEU A 147 8.78 2.32 -4.63
CA LEU A 147 8.37 1.05 -4.02
C LEU A 147 7.01 0.56 -4.50
N PHE A 148 6.20 1.46 -5.05
CA PHE A 148 4.85 1.18 -5.48
C PHE A 148 4.77 1.10 -6.99
N LYS A 149 3.94 0.16 -7.48
CA LYS A 149 3.81 -0.11 -8.91
C LYS A 149 3.16 1.06 -9.65
N ASN A 150 2.10 1.64 -9.08
CA ASN A 150 1.51 2.88 -9.59
C ASN A 150 1.20 3.82 -8.43
N VAL A 151 1.63 5.07 -8.56
CA VAL A 151 1.27 6.17 -7.66
C VAL A 151 0.70 7.29 -8.52
N CYS A 152 -0.53 7.70 -8.21
CA CYS A 152 -1.23 8.77 -8.89
C CYS A 152 -1.42 9.94 -7.93
N PHE A 153 -0.96 11.13 -8.34
CA PHE A 153 -1.09 12.36 -7.58
C PHE A 153 -2.28 13.15 -8.15
N TYR A 154 -3.32 13.35 -7.35
CA TYR A 154 -4.49 14.16 -7.69
C TYR A 154 -4.40 15.51 -6.98
N SER A 155 -5.36 16.41 -7.23
CA SER A 155 -5.36 17.71 -6.56
C SER A 155 -5.49 17.57 -5.04
N GLU A 156 -6.36 16.68 -4.56
CA GLU A 156 -6.70 16.57 -3.13
C GLU A 156 -6.16 15.33 -2.43
N PHE A 157 -5.70 14.32 -3.17
CA PHE A 157 -5.20 13.08 -2.59
C PHE A 157 -4.14 12.41 -3.45
N VAL A 158 -3.39 11.50 -2.86
CA VAL A 158 -2.52 10.53 -3.53
C VAL A 158 -3.19 9.18 -3.50
N GLU A 159 -3.18 8.49 -4.64
CA GLU A 159 -3.65 7.11 -4.75
C GLU A 159 -2.47 6.20 -5.05
N ILE A 160 -2.27 5.19 -4.21
CA ILE A 160 -1.30 4.13 -4.45
C ILE A 160 -2.06 2.89 -4.88
N THR A 161 -1.68 2.33 -6.03
CA THR A 161 -2.09 0.99 -6.43
C THR A 161 -1.04 -0.01 -5.98
N ILE A 162 -1.45 -0.92 -5.12
CA ILE A 162 -0.61 -1.96 -4.54
C ILE A 162 -0.97 -3.34 -5.07
#